data_AF-A0A0F9BBP1-F1
#
_entry.id   AF-A0A0F9BBP1-F1
#
_cell.length_a   1.000
_cell.length_b   1.000
_cell.length_c   1.000
_cell.angle_alpha   90.00
_cell.angle_beta   90.00
_cell.angle_gamma   90.00
#
_symmetry.space_group_name_H-M   'P 1'
#
loop_
_entity.id
_entity.type
_entity.pdbx_description
1 polymer ?
#
loop_
_entity_poly.entity_id
_entity_poly.type
_entity_poly.pdbx_seq_one_letter_code
_entity_poly.pdbx_strand_id
1 'polypeptide(L)' 'MIVNKKGKYKLLSDYSIHQLMTIVNFKVGTILDITQIDKKNKHVLGPELNDWVGWDMPVEPVEDSSG' A
#
# COMPACT_ATOMS: atom_id res chain seq x y z
N MET A 1 7.34 3.70 6.08
CA MET A 1 7.15 2.64 7.11
C MET A 1 7.14 1.32 6.36
N ILE A 2 7.75 0.27 6.90
CA ILE A 2 7.70 -1.06 6.28
C ILE A 2 6.32 -1.68 6.53
N VAL A 3 5.52 -1.82 5.48
CA VAL A 3 4.25 -2.55 5.51
C VAL A 3 4.53 -4.05 5.48
N ASN A 4 4.20 -4.76 6.56
CA ASN A 4 4.49 -6.21 6.70
C ASN A 4 3.30 -7.05 7.20
N LYS A 5 2.12 -6.44 7.33
CA LYS A 5 0.86 -7.09 7.71
C LYS A 5 -0.27 -6.64 6.79
N LYS A 6 -1.22 -7.54 6.55
CA LYS A 6 -2.44 -7.21 5.78
C LYS A 6 -3.32 -6.28 6.62
N GLY A 7 -4.12 -5.45 5.96
CA GLY A 7 -5.04 -4.53 6.63
C GLY A 7 -5.11 -3.18 5.94
N LYS A 8 -5.80 -2.24 6.57
CA LYS A 8 -5.97 -0.88 6.06
C LYS A 8 -4.84 0.02 6.52
N TYR A 9 -4.33 0.81 5.59
CA TYR A 9 -3.24 1.74 5.84
C TYR A 9 -3.56 3.09 5.21
N LYS A 10 -3.27 4.17 5.91
CA LYS A 10 -3.50 5.53 5.44
C LYS A 10 -2.18 6.14 4.97
N LEU A 11 -2.19 6.76 3.79
CA LEU A 11 -1.04 7.50 3.28
C LEU A 11 -0.79 8.79 4.07
N LEU A 12 0.47 9.00 4.44
CA LEU A 12 1.00 10.15 5.17
C LEU A 12 1.53 11.24 4.24
N SER A 13 1.76 10.91 2.97
CA SER A 13 2.11 11.86 1.90
C SER A 13 1.54 11.41 0.57
N ASP A 14 1.55 12.30 -0.42
CA ASP A 14 1.31 11.91 -1.81
C ASP A 14 2.31 10.81 -2.22
N TYR A 15 1.82 9.81 -2.96
CA TYR A 15 2.61 8.65 -3.36
C TYR A 15 2.27 8.24 -4.79
N SER A 16 3.29 8.01 -5.60
CA SER A 16 3.13 7.66 -7.00
C SER A 16 3.69 6.27 -7.26
N ILE A 17 2.91 5.42 -7.89
CA ILE A 17 3.33 4.09 -8.32
C ILE A 17 3.45 4.10 -9.83
N HIS A 18 4.62 3.70 -10.31
CA HIS A 18 4.89 3.52 -11.72
C HIS A 18 4.49 2.09 -12.10
N GLN A 19 3.39 1.97 -12.83
CA GLN A 19 3.03 0.77 -13.56
C GLN A 19 3.54 0.90 -15.00
N LEU A 20 3.85 -0.23 -15.63
CA LEU A 20 4.48 -0.36 -16.96
C LEU A 20 4.19 0.78 -17.97
N MET A 21 2.93 1.23 -18.07
CA MET A 21 2.52 2.34 -18.94
C MET A 21 1.71 3.45 -18.25
N THR A 22 1.51 3.37 -16.93
CA THR A 22 0.63 4.29 -16.19
C THR A 22 1.26 4.69 -14.87
N ILE A 23 1.26 5.99 -14.56
CA ILE A 23 1.61 6.48 -13.22
C ILE A 23 0.31 6.65 -12.45
N VAL A 24 0.12 5.86 -11.40
CA VAL A 24 -1.00 6.01 -10.48
C VAL A 24 -0.55 6.91 -9.33
N ASN A 25 -1.26 8.02 -9.13
CA ASN A 25 -0.97 8.97 -8.07
C ASN A 25 -2.02 8.85 -6.97
N PHE A 26 -1.57 8.52 -5.77
CA PHE A 26 -2.38 8.48 -4.56
C PHE A 26 -2.13 9.75 -3.75
N LYS A 27 -3.21 10.32 -3.21
CA LYS A 27 -3.14 11.53 -2.40
C LYS A 27 -2.93 11.20 -0.94
N VAL A 28 -2.23 12.07 -0.22
CA VAL A 28 -2.15 12.03 1.24
C VAL A 28 -3.54 11.83 1.86
N GLY A 29 -3.63 10.99 2.89
CA GLY A 29 -4.86 10.62 3.55
C GLY A 29 -5.67 9.51 2.86
N THR A 30 -5.27 9.07 1.66
CA THR A 30 -5.91 7.92 0.98
C THR A 30 -5.72 6.65 1.81
N ILE A 31 -6.78 5.86 1.96
CA ILE A 31 -6.76 4.57 2.64
C ILE A 31 -6.55 3.46 1.60
N LEU A 32 -5.50 2.67 1.80
CA LEU A 32 -5.13 1.51 1.01
C LEU A 32 -5.49 0.24 1.78
N ASP A 33 -6.14 -0.71 1.11
CA ASP A 33 -6.40 -2.04 1.66
C ASP A 33 -5.33 -3.03 1.18
N ILE A 34 -4.40 -3.38 2.08
CA ILE A 34 -3.30 -4.29 1.79
C ILE A 34 -3.77 -5.72 2.02
N THR A 35 -4.08 -6.43 0.93
CA THR A 35 -4.59 -7.80 0.97
C THR A 35 -3.52 -8.88 0.69
N GLN A 36 -2.36 -8.49 0.15
CA GLN A 36 -1.25 -9.37 -0.20
C GLN A 36 0.12 -8.81 0.22
N ILE A 37 1.06 -9.71 0.54
CA ILE A 37 2.42 -9.39 1.00
C ILE A 37 3.40 -10.41 0.43
N ASP A 38 4.35 -9.93 -0.36
CA ASP A 38 5.48 -10.70 -0.85
C ASP A 38 6.74 -10.36 -0.06
N LYS A 39 7.16 -11.31 0.79
CA LYS A 39 8.35 -11.16 1.62
C LYS A 39 9.68 -11.30 0.89
N LYS A 40 9.68 -12.00 -0.24
CA LYS A 40 10.88 -12.24 -1.02
C LYS A 40 11.23 -11.01 -1.85
N ASN A 41 10.22 -10.40 -2.49
CA ASN A 41 10.42 -9.25 -3.36
C ASN A 41 10.13 -7.90 -2.68
N LYS A 42 9.77 -7.91 -1.39
CA LYS A 42 9.48 -6.73 -0.57
C LYS A 42 8.34 -5.86 -1.14
N HIS A 43 7.24 -6.52 -1.51
CA HIS A 43 6.07 -5.83 -2.05
C HIS A 43 4.77 -6.07 -1.25
N VAL A 44 3.91 -5.06 -1.23
CA VAL A 44 2.55 -5.08 -0.67
C VAL A 44 1.57 -4.60 -1.74
N LEU A 45 0.31 -5.08 -1.74
CA LEU A 45 -0.69 -5.02 -2.87
C LEU A 45 -0.31 -5.86 -4.11
N GLY A 46 -1.19 -6.55 -4.86
CA GLY A 46 -2.67 -6.63 -4.88
C GLY A 46 -3.25 -7.94 -5.50
N PRO A 47 -4.59 -8.12 -5.71
CA PRO A 47 -5.23 -9.30 -6.37
C PRO A 47 -5.46 -9.19 -7.90
N GLU A 48 -5.26 -10.31 -8.63
CA GLU A 48 -5.42 -10.70 -10.07
C GLU A 48 -5.35 -9.68 -11.23
N LEU A 49 -5.54 -8.38 -11.01
CA LEU A 49 -5.62 -7.35 -12.05
C LEU A 49 -4.81 -6.06 -11.78
N ASN A 50 -4.03 -5.93 -10.69
CA ASN A 50 -3.23 -4.71 -10.44
C ASN A 50 -1.93 -4.92 -9.64
N ASP A 51 -0.95 -4.06 -9.97
CA ASP A 51 0.48 -4.18 -9.65
C ASP A 51 0.88 -4.09 -8.17
N TRP A 52 2.06 -4.65 -7.92
CA TRP A 52 2.77 -4.65 -6.64
C TRP A 52 3.48 -3.33 -6.35
N VAL A 53 3.55 -2.96 -5.06
CA VAL A 53 4.21 -1.72 -4.63
C VAL A 53 5.23 -2.00 -3.53
N GLY A 54 6.28 -1.17 -3.45
CA GLY A 54 7.34 -1.30 -2.45
C GLY A 54 6.83 -1.24 -1.01
N TRP A 55 7.44 -2.02 -0.11
CA TRP A 55 7.09 -2.02 1.31
C TRP A 55 7.27 -0.69 2.03
N ASP A 56 8.15 0.18 1.55
CA ASP A 56 8.47 1.43 2.22
C ASP A 56 7.55 2.58 1.80
N MET A 57 6.25 2.34 1.89
CA MET A 57 5.28 3.39 1.66
C MET A 57 5.22 4.35 2.86
N PRO A 58 4.95 5.64 2.62
CA PRO A 58 4.70 6.60 3.69
C PRO A 58 3.28 6.38 4.21
N VAL A 59 3.05 5.30 4.96
CA VAL A 59 1.72 4.95 5.51
C VAL A 59 1.75 4.71 7.02
N GLU A 60 0.58 4.82 7.64
CA GLU A 60 0.28 4.38 9.00
C GLU A 60 -0.85 3.32 8.99
N PRO A 61 -0.83 2.31 9.88
CA PRO A 61 -1.94 1.39 10.01
C PRO A 61 -3.18 2.16 10.48
N VAL A 62 -4.32 1.91 9.85
CA VAL A 62 -5.61 2.32 10.38
C VAL A 62 -5.98 1.27 11.41
N GLU A 63 -5.77 1.55 12.69
CA GLU A 63 -6.30 0.69 13.74
C GLU A 63 -7.82 0.64 13.56
N ASP A 64 -8.35 -0.53 13.21
CA ASP A 64 -9.77 -0.78 13.37
C ASP A 64 -10.02 -0.62 14.87
N SER A 65 -10.57 0.53 15.24
CA SER A 65 -11.09 0.82 16.57
C SER A 65 -12.36 -0.01 16.77
N SER A 66 -12.23 -1.33 16.70
CA SER A 66 -13.23 -2.30 17.11
C SER A 66 -12.82 -2.75 18.51
N GLY A 67 -13.12 -1.88 19.48
CA GLY A 67 -13.23 -2.27 20.89
C GLY A 67 -14.49 -3.10 21.14
#